data_AF-A0A7U5XX38-F1
#
_entry.id   AF-A0A7U5XX38-F1
#
_cell.length_a   1.000
_cell.length_b   1.000
_cell.length_c   1.000
_cell.angle_alpha   90.00
_cell.angle_beta   90.00
_cell.angle_gamma   90.00
#
_symmetry.space_group_name_H-M   'P 1'
#
loop_
_entity.id
_entity.type
_entity.pdbx_description
1 polymer ?
#
loop_
_entity_poly.entity_id
_entity_poly.type
_entity_poly.pdbx_seq_one_letter_code
_entity_poly.pdbx_strand_id
1 'polypeptide(L)'
;MPAGKTWAASRLYRKLTLKPHTAYQISFWLKPGAMTKPEKLQFFIQTADGRPDAPLYRHASQGLGWGSTPDGNWNAEGNTTKFVAQAKAAAAGNPTWQQYNVQFNSGNFTEAHAYFGMYNVIEGANTVWIDDIKLEEIGITHPVERGQGDYVVTRTSDGKVLTSTDYTVNGATLTIHNKDMANADLKVAWRQSPSRMFKGVAAVACDGGDFYRVQENYYANAIAPLFNNQIPKVVTGSPKKYFMYYDEIPVLNWEQNDARCSRRSAGDYLGHMVRGVQNPLENAGVETLTWNDMFDPNMNAIARYYQVNGSLLKTGATTSFKSGNADIDLHPDTVIVNWTGGEELTEAAQTKRRESLLYFREYPQVIALYYEKKDTTTAWLNALTAAYEKEKTLGTPTSLKIDGIMYTTWFNNYGDLAAVAEQIRKSPYAKYWPKAQQ
;
A
#
# COMPACT_ATOMS: atom_id res chain seq x y z
N MET A 1 33.75 3.39 3.39
CA MET A 1 33.10 2.20 4.00
C MET A 1 34.07 1.61 5.01
N PRO A 2 33.63 1.18 6.20
CA PRO A 2 34.49 0.49 7.16
C PRO A 2 35.14 -0.76 6.53
N ALA A 3 36.38 -1.09 6.94
CA ALA A 3 37.06 -2.30 6.50
C ALA A 3 36.19 -3.54 6.80
N GLY A 4 36.04 -4.44 5.83
CA GLY A 4 35.20 -5.65 5.94
C GLY A 4 33.74 -5.50 5.48
N LYS A 5 33.32 -4.31 5.02
CA LYS A 5 31.98 -4.08 4.45
C LYS A 5 32.06 -3.95 2.92
N THR A 6 31.75 -5.02 2.21
CA THR A 6 31.54 -5.00 0.76
C THR A 6 30.07 -4.70 0.45
N TRP A 7 29.84 -3.77 -0.49
CA TRP A 7 28.54 -3.64 -1.15
C TRP A 7 28.40 -4.84 -2.09
N ALA A 8 27.84 -5.92 -1.58
CA ALA A 8 27.68 -7.17 -2.32
C ALA A 8 26.19 -7.40 -2.56
N ALA A 9 25.74 -7.19 -3.80
CA ALA A 9 24.45 -7.68 -4.24
C ALA A 9 24.65 -9.03 -4.95
N SER A 10 24.59 -10.13 -4.20
CA SER A 10 24.50 -11.46 -4.78
C SER A 10 23.05 -11.70 -5.16
N ARG A 11 22.74 -11.54 -6.46
CA ARG A 11 21.38 -11.66 -6.97
C ARG A 11 21.30 -12.55 -8.21
N LEU A 12 20.28 -13.40 -8.23
CA LEU A 12 19.75 -14.01 -9.43
C LEU A 12 18.48 -13.26 -9.82
N TYR A 13 18.26 -13.09 -11.12
CA TYR A 13 17.00 -12.56 -11.62
C TYR A 13 16.50 -13.43 -12.77
N ARG A 14 15.17 -13.53 -12.88
CA ARG A 14 14.50 -14.19 -14.01
C ARG A 14 13.34 -13.34 -14.49
N LYS A 15 13.30 -13.10 -15.80
CA LYS A 15 12.16 -12.51 -16.47
C LYS A 15 11.01 -13.51 -16.54
N LEU A 16 9.82 -13.06 -16.14
CA LEU A 16 8.57 -13.83 -16.18
C LEU A 16 7.70 -13.28 -17.29
N THR A 17 7.16 -14.19 -18.12
CA THR A 17 6.08 -13.87 -19.05
C THR A 17 4.78 -14.32 -18.39
N LEU A 18 3.83 -13.41 -18.25
CA LEU A 18 2.60 -13.61 -17.50
C LEU A 18 1.38 -13.39 -18.41
N LYS A 19 0.31 -14.12 -18.14
CA LYS A 19 -1.02 -13.81 -18.66
C LYS A 19 -1.67 -12.82 -17.68
N PRO A 20 -2.39 -11.79 -18.17
CA PRO A 20 -3.12 -10.90 -17.28
C PRO A 20 -4.23 -11.66 -16.56
N HIS A 21 -4.56 -11.20 -15.35
CA HIS A 21 -5.60 -11.70 -14.47
C HIS A 21 -5.49 -13.21 -14.21
N THR A 22 -4.26 -13.66 -13.96
CA THR A 22 -3.94 -15.08 -13.79
C THR A 22 -3.14 -15.24 -12.51
N ALA A 23 -3.52 -16.23 -11.72
CA ALA A 23 -2.78 -16.59 -10.52
C ALA A 23 -1.64 -17.55 -10.86
N TYR A 24 -0.54 -17.38 -10.13
CA TYR A 24 0.67 -18.15 -10.30
C TYR A 24 1.19 -18.64 -8.97
N GLN A 25 1.79 -19.83 -8.99
CA GLN A 25 2.69 -20.29 -7.94
C GLN A 25 4.12 -20.27 -8.46
N ILE A 26 5.03 -19.65 -7.71
CA ILE A 26 6.48 -19.87 -7.89
C ILE A 26 6.94 -20.79 -6.77
N SER A 27 7.49 -21.94 -7.15
CA SER A 27 8.18 -22.84 -6.22
C SER A 27 9.67 -22.87 -6.49
N PHE A 28 10.47 -23.08 -5.46
CA PHE A 28 11.92 -23.12 -5.55
C PHE A 28 12.50 -23.97 -4.41
N TRP A 29 13.57 -24.70 -4.69
CA TRP A 29 14.28 -25.48 -3.69
C TRP A 29 15.48 -24.71 -3.17
N LEU A 30 15.65 -24.69 -1.85
CA LEU A 30 16.83 -24.09 -1.21
C LEU A 30 17.56 -25.13 -0.38
N LYS A 31 18.89 -25.09 -0.44
CA LYS A 31 19.78 -25.77 0.49
C LYS A 31 20.76 -24.75 1.07
N PRO A 32 20.75 -24.51 2.39
CA PRO A 32 21.71 -23.60 3.02
C PRO A 32 23.10 -24.24 3.09
N GLY A 33 24.11 -23.43 2.79
CA GLY A 33 25.52 -23.73 3.07
C GLY A 33 25.98 -22.95 4.31
N ALA A 34 27.23 -22.48 4.30
CA ALA A 34 27.72 -21.58 5.34
C ALA A 34 26.99 -20.23 5.26
N MET A 35 26.13 -19.93 6.25
CA MET A 35 25.35 -18.68 6.30
C MET A 35 25.43 -18.01 7.67
N THR A 36 25.90 -16.77 7.71
CA THR A 36 25.93 -15.95 8.94
C THR A 36 24.60 -15.23 9.19
N LYS A 37 23.90 -14.84 8.12
CA LYS A 37 22.65 -14.04 8.18
C LYS A 37 21.55 -14.62 7.29
N PRO A 38 21.08 -15.86 7.54
CA PRO A 38 20.06 -16.50 6.70
C PRO A 38 18.75 -15.70 6.59
N GLU A 39 18.43 -14.88 7.59
CA GLU A 39 17.24 -14.00 7.61
C GLU A 39 17.28 -12.87 6.58
N LYS A 40 18.46 -12.58 6.00
CA LYS A 40 18.65 -11.52 4.99
C LYS A 40 18.46 -12.02 3.55
N LEU A 41 18.24 -13.32 3.34
CA LEU A 41 17.89 -13.85 2.03
C LEU A 41 16.48 -13.40 1.64
N GLN A 42 16.34 -12.88 0.42
CA GLN A 42 15.11 -12.29 -0.09
C GLN A 42 14.70 -12.90 -1.42
N PHE A 43 13.39 -13.01 -1.58
CA PHE A 43 12.67 -13.25 -2.81
C PHE A 43 11.62 -12.16 -2.99
N PHE A 44 11.57 -11.56 -4.17
CA PHE A 44 10.48 -10.65 -4.53
C PHE A 44 10.25 -10.67 -6.04
N ILE A 45 9.06 -10.23 -6.44
CA ILE A 45 8.67 -10.10 -7.83
C ILE A 45 8.43 -8.62 -8.08
N GLN A 46 9.27 -8.05 -8.94
CA GLN A 46 9.17 -6.66 -9.36
C GLN A 46 8.38 -6.56 -10.66
N THR A 47 7.56 -5.53 -10.81
CA THR A 47 6.96 -5.15 -12.08
C THR A 47 8.04 -4.84 -13.13
N ALA A 48 7.72 -5.02 -14.43
CA ALA A 48 8.67 -4.79 -15.51
C ALA A 48 9.19 -3.34 -15.60
N ASP A 49 8.40 -2.36 -15.12
CA ASP A 49 8.81 -0.96 -15.03
C ASP A 49 9.81 -0.67 -13.89
N GLY A 50 10.18 -1.69 -13.10
CA GLY A 50 11.30 -1.63 -12.16
C GLY A 50 11.06 -0.78 -10.91
N ARG A 51 9.83 -0.36 -10.63
CA ARG A 51 9.50 0.56 -9.52
C ARG A 51 9.59 -0.11 -8.13
N PRO A 52 10.62 0.19 -7.32
CA PRO A 52 10.88 -0.53 -6.07
C PRO A 52 9.77 -0.38 -5.01
N ASP A 53 8.93 0.63 -5.16
CA ASP A 53 7.81 1.04 -4.31
C ASP A 53 6.47 0.35 -4.65
N ALA A 54 6.39 -0.35 -5.78
CA ALA A 54 5.18 -1.07 -6.21
C ALA A 54 5.49 -2.47 -6.76
N PRO A 55 6.09 -3.38 -5.96
CA PRO A 55 6.35 -4.75 -6.40
C PRO A 55 5.05 -5.53 -6.62
N LEU A 56 5.10 -6.53 -7.50
CA LEU A 56 4.03 -7.50 -7.68
C LEU A 56 3.92 -8.43 -6.45
N TYR A 57 5.06 -8.69 -5.80
CA TYR A 57 5.14 -9.48 -4.58
C TYR A 57 6.38 -9.09 -3.77
N ARG A 58 6.22 -8.68 -2.50
CA ARG A 58 7.34 -8.44 -1.59
C ARG A 58 6.88 -8.37 -0.15
N HIS A 59 7.29 -9.33 0.67
CA HIS A 59 6.90 -9.34 2.08
C HIS A 59 7.86 -8.53 2.95
N ALA A 60 7.32 -7.68 3.82
CA ALA A 60 8.11 -6.72 4.61
C ALA A 60 9.01 -7.40 5.66
N SER A 61 8.55 -8.47 6.31
CA SER A 61 9.23 -9.12 7.43
C SER A 61 9.68 -10.57 7.17
N GLN A 62 9.34 -11.12 6.01
CA GLN A 62 9.65 -12.50 5.61
C GLN A 62 10.27 -12.42 4.24
N GLY A 63 11.58 -12.17 4.17
CA GLY A 63 12.30 -11.94 2.92
C GLY A 63 12.00 -12.96 1.82
N LEU A 64 11.80 -14.24 2.14
CA LEU A 64 11.46 -15.32 1.20
C LEU A 64 9.94 -15.47 0.94
N GLY A 65 9.15 -14.53 1.44
CA GLY A 65 7.70 -14.52 1.34
C GLY A 65 6.98 -15.45 2.33
N TRP A 66 5.69 -15.64 2.06
CA TRP A 66 4.83 -16.57 2.78
C TRP A 66 4.28 -17.61 1.81
N GLY A 67 4.48 -18.89 2.12
CA GLY A 67 3.96 -19.98 1.28
C GLY A 67 2.55 -20.41 1.66
N SER A 68 1.97 -21.25 0.82
CA SER A 68 0.63 -21.80 0.99
C SER A 68 0.67 -23.32 1.11
N THR A 69 -0.37 -23.86 1.74
CA THR A 69 -0.67 -25.29 1.78
C THR A 69 -1.41 -25.71 0.50
N PRO A 70 -1.47 -27.02 0.18
CA PRO A 70 -2.11 -27.51 -1.05
C PRO A 70 -3.60 -27.15 -1.21
N ASP A 71 -4.30 -26.95 -0.10
CA ASP A 71 -5.71 -26.51 -0.04
C ASP A 71 -5.88 -24.98 -0.17
N GLY A 72 -4.79 -24.24 -0.42
CA GLY A 72 -4.81 -22.79 -0.66
C GLY A 72 -4.83 -21.94 0.60
N ASN A 73 -4.67 -22.53 1.79
CA ASN A 73 -4.50 -21.79 3.03
C ASN A 73 -3.07 -21.26 3.18
N TRP A 74 -2.89 -20.22 3.99
CA TRP A 74 -1.54 -19.77 4.34
C TRP A 74 -0.85 -20.77 5.26
N ASN A 75 0.45 -21.00 5.04
CA ASN A 75 1.27 -21.74 5.99
C ASN A 75 1.23 -21.09 7.39
N ALA A 76 1.39 -21.88 8.46
CA ALA A 76 1.46 -21.34 9.82
C ALA A 76 2.62 -20.34 10.01
N GLU A 77 3.72 -20.53 9.28
CA GLU A 77 4.92 -19.69 9.34
C GLU A 77 5.37 -19.27 7.94
N GLY A 78 6.02 -18.10 7.86
CA GLY A 78 6.63 -17.58 6.65
C GLY A 78 7.89 -18.35 6.22
N ASN A 79 8.26 -18.21 4.95
CA ASN A 79 9.35 -18.97 4.35
C ASN A 79 10.72 -18.58 4.94
N THR A 80 10.91 -17.33 5.38
CA THR A 80 12.18 -16.90 6.01
C THR A 80 12.37 -17.59 7.36
N THR A 81 11.35 -17.66 8.20
CA THR A 81 11.42 -18.38 9.47
C THR A 81 11.81 -19.84 9.25
N LYS A 82 11.14 -20.52 8.30
CA LYS A 82 11.46 -21.91 7.92
C LYS A 82 12.90 -22.05 7.43
N PHE A 83 13.37 -21.15 6.57
CA PHE A 83 14.73 -21.18 6.04
C PHE A 83 15.80 -20.91 7.10
N VAL A 84 15.55 -20.02 8.06
CA VAL A 84 16.45 -19.77 9.20
C VAL A 84 16.61 -21.04 10.05
N ALA A 85 15.51 -21.75 10.32
CA ALA A 85 15.56 -23.03 11.03
C ALA A 85 16.35 -24.09 10.23
N GLN A 86 16.13 -24.17 8.91
CA GLN A 86 16.88 -25.06 8.01
C GLN A 86 18.39 -24.73 8.02
N ALA A 87 18.76 -23.45 7.96
CA ALA A 87 20.16 -23.00 8.01
C ALA A 87 20.83 -23.34 9.34
N LYS A 88 20.11 -23.22 10.46
CA LYS A 88 20.60 -23.65 11.78
C LYS A 88 20.86 -25.15 11.84
N ALA A 89 19.97 -25.97 11.26
CA ALA A 89 20.16 -27.41 11.17
C ALA A 89 21.36 -27.79 10.27
N ALA A 90 21.53 -27.08 9.15
CA ALA A 90 22.67 -27.27 8.26
C ALA A 90 24.02 -26.94 8.93
N ALA A 91 24.08 -25.87 9.74
CA ALA A 91 25.26 -25.53 10.53
C ALA A 91 25.61 -26.61 11.58
N ALA A 92 24.63 -27.40 12.02
CA ALA A 92 24.82 -28.56 12.89
C ALA A 92 25.18 -29.85 12.12
N GLY A 93 25.52 -29.75 10.82
CA GLY A 93 25.96 -30.87 9.99
C GLY A 93 24.84 -31.60 9.24
N ASN A 94 23.62 -31.04 9.18
CA ASN A 94 22.48 -31.66 8.48
C ASN A 94 21.89 -30.78 7.36
N PRO A 95 22.64 -30.50 6.27
CA PRO A 95 22.15 -29.66 5.18
C PRO A 95 21.20 -30.44 4.26
N THR A 96 19.92 -30.12 4.32
CA THR A 96 18.87 -30.72 3.48
C THR A 96 18.38 -29.75 2.39
N TRP A 97 17.84 -30.28 1.31
CA TRP A 97 17.03 -29.50 0.36
C TRP A 97 15.60 -29.37 0.90
N GLN A 98 15.01 -28.19 0.74
CA GLN A 98 13.61 -27.94 1.09
C GLN A 98 12.95 -27.06 0.03
N GLN A 99 11.73 -27.42 -0.36
CA GLN A 99 10.93 -26.63 -1.28
C GLN A 99 10.19 -25.52 -0.54
N TYR A 100 10.17 -24.35 -1.15
CA TYR A 100 9.40 -23.19 -0.76
C TYR A 100 8.48 -22.79 -1.91
N ASN A 101 7.38 -22.13 -1.60
CA ASN A 101 6.49 -21.57 -2.60
C ASN A 101 5.99 -20.18 -2.17
N VAL A 102 5.56 -19.41 -3.16
CA VAL A 102 4.77 -18.20 -3.01
C VAL A 102 3.70 -18.19 -4.09
N GLN A 103 2.55 -17.61 -3.79
CA GLN A 103 1.46 -17.47 -4.75
C GLN A 103 1.18 -15.99 -4.97
N PHE A 104 0.94 -15.59 -6.23
CA PHE A 104 0.64 -14.21 -6.60
C PHE A 104 -0.32 -14.13 -7.79
N ASN A 105 -1.06 -13.03 -7.91
CA ASN A 105 -1.87 -12.72 -9.08
C ASN A 105 -1.14 -11.71 -9.97
N SER A 106 -1.12 -11.98 -11.27
CA SER A 106 -0.47 -11.10 -12.25
C SER A 106 -1.17 -9.75 -12.44
N GLY A 107 -2.43 -9.60 -11.98
CA GLY A 107 -3.19 -8.38 -12.20
C GLY A 107 -3.20 -8.00 -13.68
N ASN A 108 -2.92 -6.73 -14.00
CA ASN A 108 -2.81 -6.29 -15.41
C ASN A 108 -1.42 -6.53 -16.04
N PHE A 109 -0.49 -7.13 -15.30
CA PHE A 109 0.89 -7.28 -15.74
C PHE A 109 1.05 -8.50 -16.65
N THR A 110 1.67 -8.30 -17.81
CA THR A 110 2.07 -9.37 -18.74
C THR A 110 3.54 -9.76 -18.59
N GLU A 111 4.27 -9.03 -17.75
CA GLU A 111 5.71 -9.20 -17.54
C GLU A 111 6.10 -8.77 -16.12
N ALA A 112 7.01 -9.53 -15.53
CA ALA A 112 7.60 -9.21 -14.23
C ALA A 112 9.03 -9.79 -14.11
N HIS A 113 9.74 -9.43 -13.06
CA HIS A 113 11.08 -9.91 -12.75
C HIS A 113 11.09 -10.55 -11.37
N ALA A 114 11.35 -11.86 -11.30
CA ALA A 114 11.60 -12.55 -10.04
C ALA A 114 13.06 -12.35 -9.65
N TYR A 115 13.29 -11.87 -8.44
CA TYR A 115 14.61 -11.66 -7.88
C TYR A 115 14.83 -12.56 -6.67
N PHE A 116 16.00 -13.19 -6.62
CA PHE A 116 16.50 -13.91 -5.45
C PHE A 116 17.84 -13.34 -5.06
N GLY A 117 18.05 -13.07 -3.79
CA GLY A 117 19.38 -12.64 -3.35
C GLY A 117 19.42 -12.07 -1.96
N MET A 118 20.61 -11.61 -1.60
CA MET A 118 20.83 -10.81 -0.42
C MET A 118 21.24 -9.41 -0.87
N TYR A 119 20.73 -8.39 -0.19
CA TYR A 119 20.85 -6.99 -0.59
C TYR A 119 21.49 -6.17 0.52
N ASN A 120 22.16 -5.08 0.15
CA ASN A 120 22.96 -4.21 1.02
C ASN A 120 24.29 -4.83 1.50
N VAL A 121 24.92 -4.25 2.52
CA VAL A 121 26.16 -4.76 3.11
C VAL A 121 25.86 -6.07 3.84
N ILE A 122 26.51 -7.15 3.42
CA ILE A 122 26.38 -8.47 4.01
C ILE A 122 27.71 -8.83 4.65
N GLU A 123 27.68 -9.19 5.94
CA GLU A 123 28.85 -9.62 6.68
C GLU A 123 28.89 -11.17 6.75
N GLY A 124 30.09 -11.74 6.71
CA GLY A 124 30.34 -13.18 6.88
C GLY A 124 30.08 -14.04 5.64
N ALA A 125 30.26 -15.35 5.79
CA ALA A 125 30.02 -16.34 4.74
C ALA A 125 28.51 -16.53 4.54
N ASN A 126 28.05 -16.44 3.30
CA ASN A 126 26.64 -16.60 2.94
C ASN A 126 26.51 -17.38 1.62
N THR A 127 26.45 -18.70 1.74
CA THR A 127 26.27 -19.62 0.61
C THR A 127 24.89 -20.26 0.69
N VAL A 128 24.14 -20.21 -0.40
CA VAL A 128 22.87 -20.91 -0.57
C VAL A 128 22.86 -21.51 -1.98
N TRP A 129 22.43 -22.77 -2.09
CA TRP A 129 22.13 -23.37 -3.38
C TRP A 129 20.63 -23.25 -3.66
N ILE A 130 20.30 -22.91 -4.90
CA ILE A 130 18.94 -22.73 -5.38
C ILE A 130 18.77 -23.68 -6.56
N ASP A 131 17.67 -24.43 -6.58
CA ASP A 131 17.36 -25.35 -7.67
C ASP A 131 15.86 -25.35 -7.99
N ASP A 132 15.51 -25.89 -9.15
CA ASP A 132 14.13 -26.21 -9.56
C ASP A 132 13.13 -25.06 -9.35
N ILE A 133 13.51 -23.86 -9.81
CA ILE A 133 12.59 -22.72 -9.84
C ILE A 133 11.52 -22.99 -10.91
N LYS A 134 10.28 -23.19 -10.46
CA LYS A 134 9.11 -23.49 -11.29
C LYS A 134 8.07 -22.39 -11.15
N LEU A 135 7.50 -21.95 -12.27
CA LEU A 135 6.33 -21.08 -12.33
C LEU A 135 5.16 -21.90 -12.90
N GLU A 136 4.05 -21.93 -12.18
CA GLU A 136 2.84 -22.67 -12.58
C GLU A 136 1.63 -21.74 -12.53
N GLU A 137 0.77 -21.82 -13.55
CA GLU A 137 -0.57 -21.24 -13.49
C GLU A 137 -1.42 -22.05 -12.51
N ILE A 138 -2.10 -21.36 -11.61
CA ILE A 138 -2.99 -21.97 -10.62
C ILE A 138 -4.37 -21.30 -10.71
N GLY A 139 -5.36 -21.88 -10.02
CA GLY A 139 -6.71 -21.34 -9.92
C GLY A 139 -6.82 -20.15 -8.96
N ILE A 140 -7.68 -20.27 -7.96
CA ILE A 140 -7.94 -19.21 -6.98
C ILE A 140 -6.93 -19.33 -5.82
N THR A 141 -6.38 -18.22 -5.32
CA THR A 141 -5.35 -18.23 -4.25
C THR A 141 -5.46 -17.04 -3.30
N HIS A 142 -5.88 -17.24 -2.05
CA HIS A 142 -6.08 -16.14 -1.10
C HIS A 142 -7.08 -15.08 -1.60
N PRO A 143 -8.31 -15.49 -1.99
CA PRO A 143 -9.37 -14.57 -2.34
C PRO A 143 -9.70 -13.60 -1.22
N VAL A 144 -10.11 -12.41 -1.63
CA VAL A 144 -10.91 -11.54 -0.77
C VAL A 144 -12.34 -12.07 -0.82
N GLU A 145 -12.81 -12.70 0.26
CA GLU A 145 -14.17 -13.23 0.33
C GLU A 145 -15.16 -12.16 0.79
N ARG A 146 -15.84 -11.50 -0.16
CA ARG A 146 -16.81 -10.41 0.12
C ARG A 146 -18.04 -10.45 -0.81
N GLY A 147 -18.41 -11.65 -1.30
CA GLY A 147 -19.58 -11.88 -2.16
C GLY A 147 -19.28 -12.27 -3.62
N GLN A 148 -20.33 -12.35 -4.44
CA GLN A 148 -20.33 -12.96 -5.78
C GLN A 148 -19.83 -12.03 -6.92
N GLY A 149 -19.42 -10.79 -6.64
CA GLY A 149 -18.97 -9.82 -7.66
C GLY A 149 -17.45 -9.76 -7.90
N ASP A 150 -16.67 -10.46 -7.07
CA ASP A 150 -15.20 -10.35 -7.05
C ASP A 150 -14.49 -11.30 -8.03
N TYR A 151 -15.24 -12.19 -8.66
CA TYR A 151 -14.73 -13.24 -9.53
C TYR A 151 -15.34 -13.12 -10.92
N VAL A 152 -14.49 -13.30 -11.92
CA VAL A 152 -14.90 -13.39 -13.32
C VAL A 152 -14.49 -14.77 -13.79
N VAL A 153 -15.49 -15.65 -13.90
CA VAL A 153 -15.28 -16.99 -14.43
C VAL A 153 -15.63 -16.96 -15.90
N THR A 154 -14.69 -17.34 -16.76
CA THR A 154 -14.85 -17.33 -18.21
C THR A 154 -14.57 -18.71 -18.76
N ARG A 155 -15.45 -19.22 -19.64
CA ARG A 155 -15.18 -20.44 -20.39
C ARG A 155 -14.19 -20.15 -21.50
N THR A 156 -13.13 -20.94 -21.54
CA THR A 156 -11.99 -20.72 -22.45
C THR A 156 -12.35 -20.97 -23.90
N SER A 157 -13.25 -21.92 -24.19
CA SER A 157 -13.57 -22.35 -25.55
C SER A 157 -14.30 -21.28 -26.38
N ASP A 158 -15.13 -20.44 -25.75
CA ASP A 158 -15.97 -19.45 -26.44
C ASP A 158 -15.97 -18.06 -25.78
N GLY A 159 -15.21 -17.88 -24.70
CA GLY A 159 -15.13 -16.61 -23.98
C GLY A 159 -16.40 -16.26 -23.20
N LYS A 160 -17.34 -17.20 -23.02
CA LYS A 160 -18.57 -16.95 -22.27
C LYS A 160 -18.23 -16.63 -20.81
N VAL A 161 -18.62 -15.44 -20.34
CA VAL A 161 -18.58 -15.08 -18.92
C VAL A 161 -19.74 -15.76 -18.21
N LEU A 162 -19.43 -16.48 -17.13
CA LEU A 162 -20.40 -17.17 -16.30
C LEU A 162 -21.02 -16.18 -15.29
N THR A 163 -22.24 -16.47 -14.86
CA THR A 163 -22.97 -15.67 -13.88
C THR A 163 -22.89 -16.29 -12.49
N SER A 164 -23.23 -15.54 -11.46
CA SER A 164 -23.19 -15.99 -10.06
C SER A 164 -24.11 -17.17 -9.72
N THR A 165 -25.05 -17.52 -10.61
CA THR A 165 -25.88 -18.72 -10.49
C THR A 165 -25.20 -19.97 -11.05
N ASP A 166 -24.19 -19.81 -11.91
CA ASP A 166 -23.46 -20.92 -12.53
C ASP A 166 -22.41 -21.53 -11.61
N TYR A 167 -21.95 -20.79 -10.59
CA TYR A 167 -20.86 -21.21 -9.70
C TYR A 167 -20.94 -20.63 -8.28
N THR A 168 -20.10 -21.16 -7.40
CA THR A 168 -19.81 -20.57 -6.08
C THR A 168 -18.32 -20.69 -5.80
N VAL A 169 -17.75 -19.65 -5.20
CA VAL A 169 -16.37 -19.67 -4.70
C VAL A 169 -16.38 -19.69 -3.18
N ASN A 170 -15.59 -20.60 -2.60
CA ASN A 170 -15.36 -20.70 -1.16
C ASN A 170 -13.87 -21.00 -0.94
N GLY A 171 -13.11 -20.03 -0.41
CA GLY A 171 -11.66 -20.07 -0.39
C GLY A 171 -11.09 -20.26 -1.79
N ALA A 172 -10.07 -21.11 -1.88
CA ALA A 172 -9.46 -21.50 -3.15
C ALA A 172 -10.32 -22.43 -4.02
N THR A 173 -11.56 -22.74 -3.63
CA THR A 173 -12.41 -23.73 -4.30
C THR A 173 -13.48 -23.06 -5.16
N LEU A 174 -13.53 -23.43 -6.44
CA LEU A 174 -14.62 -23.10 -7.37
C LEU A 174 -15.54 -24.31 -7.52
N THR A 175 -16.82 -24.15 -7.18
CA THR A 175 -17.86 -25.16 -7.40
C THR A 175 -18.74 -24.72 -8.57
N ILE A 176 -18.89 -25.56 -9.58
CA ILE A 176 -19.74 -25.30 -10.74
C ILE A 176 -21.09 -25.99 -10.55
N HIS A 177 -22.17 -25.21 -10.60
CA HIS A 177 -23.56 -25.69 -10.48
C HIS A 177 -24.15 -26.00 -11.85
N ASN A 178 -23.65 -25.34 -12.90
CA ASN A 178 -24.12 -25.55 -14.26
C ASN A 178 -23.53 -26.84 -14.86
N LYS A 179 -24.40 -27.84 -15.09
CA LYS A 179 -23.99 -29.17 -15.59
C LYS A 179 -23.34 -29.12 -16.98
N ASP A 180 -23.72 -28.17 -17.83
CA ASP A 180 -23.12 -28.00 -19.16
C ASP A 180 -21.69 -27.45 -19.10
N MET A 181 -21.27 -27.01 -17.92
CA MET A 181 -19.98 -26.35 -17.65
C MET A 181 -19.08 -27.15 -16.72
N ALA A 182 -19.58 -28.25 -16.14
CA ALA A 182 -18.84 -29.02 -15.13
C ALA A 182 -17.48 -29.57 -15.62
N ASN A 183 -17.35 -29.77 -16.94
CA ASN A 183 -16.12 -30.27 -17.59
C ASN A 183 -15.46 -29.23 -18.52
N ALA A 184 -15.85 -27.95 -18.42
CA ALA A 184 -15.27 -26.91 -19.27
C ALA A 184 -13.93 -26.42 -18.69
N ASP A 185 -13.00 -26.04 -19.57
CA ASP A 185 -11.81 -25.29 -19.16
C ASP A 185 -12.20 -23.86 -18.80
N LEU A 186 -12.07 -23.51 -17.52
CA LEU A 186 -12.46 -22.21 -16.98
C LEU A 186 -11.24 -21.37 -16.59
N LYS A 187 -11.25 -20.10 -16.98
CA LYS A 187 -10.35 -19.09 -16.44
C LYS A 187 -11.07 -18.34 -15.32
N VAL A 188 -10.41 -18.19 -14.17
CA VAL A 188 -10.91 -17.38 -13.06
C VAL A 188 -10.00 -16.17 -12.89
N ALA A 189 -10.51 -14.99 -13.21
CA ALA A 189 -9.90 -13.73 -12.87
C ALA A 189 -10.54 -13.21 -11.56
N TRP A 190 -9.71 -12.78 -10.62
CA TRP A 190 -10.16 -12.30 -9.31
C TRP A 190 -9.03 -11.47 -8.67
N ARG A 191 -9.32 -10.78 -7.57
CA ARG A 191 -8.33 -9.93 -6.87
C ARG A 191 -7.70 -10.62 -5.67
N GLN A 192 -6.38 -10.51 -5.55
CA GLN A 192 -5.67 -11.12 -4.43
C GLN A 192 -5.71 -10.31 -3.14
N SER A 193 -5.95 -11.00 -2.03
CA SER A 193 -5.74 -10.40 -0.71
C SER A 193 -4.26 -10.05 -0.57
N PRO A 194 -3.91 -8.81 -0.15
CA PRO A 194 -2.52 -8.43 0.07
C PRO A 194 -1.93 -9.07 1.34
N SER A 195 -2.79 -9.69 2.17
CA SER A 195 -2.39 -10.32 3.43
C SER A 195 -1.23 -11.28 3.21
N ARG A 196 -0.18 -11.17 4.04
CA ARG A 196 1.03 -12.02 3.96
C ARG A 196 1.77 -11.98 2.62
N MET A 197 1.49 -10.98 1.78
CA MET A 197 2.27 -10.68 0.57
C MET A 197 3.00 -9.36 0.70
N PHE A 198 2.32 -8.30 1.13
CA PHE A 198 2.85 -6.97 1.42
C PHE A 198 1.99 -6.30 2.50
N LYS A 199 2.38 -5.12 2.99
CA LYS A 199 1.60 -4.35 3.96
C LYS A 199 0.39 -3.74 3.26
N GLY A 200 -0.78 -3.80 3.89
CA GLY A 200 -1.99 -3.10 3.43
C GLY A 200 -3.24 -3.97 3.43
N VAL A 201 -4.34 -3.38 2.98
CA VAL A 201 -5.67 -4.02 2.88
C VAL A 201 -6.21 -3.92 1.46
N ALA A 202 -7.07 -4.86 1.08
CA ALA A 202 -7.84 -4.74 -0.15
C ALA A 202 -9.08 -3.86 0.10
N ALA A 203 -9.27 -2.85 -0.76
CA ALA A 203 -10.43 -1.96 -0.73
C ALA A 203 -11.47 -2.34 -1.79
N VAL A 204 -12.74 -2.16 -1.42
CA VAL A 204 -13.94 -2.32 -2.25
C VAL A 204 -14.76 -1.05 -2.07
N ALA A 205 -15.45 -0.55 -3.08
CA ALA A 205 -16.30 0.64 -3.01
C ALA A 205 -17.46 0.51 -4.02
N CYS A 206 -18.15 -0.62 -3.99
CA CYS A 206 -19.40 -0.84 -4.70
C CYS A 206 -20.58 -0.20 -3.98
N ASP A 207 -21.46 0.53 -4.68
CA ASP A 207 -22.66 1.08 -4.04
C ASP A 207 -23.52 -0.02 -3.41
N GLY A 208 -23.83 0.13 -2.12
CA GLY A 208 -24.54 -0.89 -1.32
C GLY A 208 -23.76 -2.20 -1.14
N GLY A 209 -22.47 -2.22 -1.50
CA GLY A 209 -21.57 -3.35 -1.32
C GLY A 209 -21.03 -3.46 0.11
N ASP A 210 -20.37 -4.58 0.39
CA ASP A 210 -19.93 -4.93 1.75
C ASP A 210 -19.09 -3.85 2.42
N PHE A 211 -18.19 -3.19 1.70
CA PHE A 211 -17.37 -2.12 2.28
C PHE A 211 -18.18 -0.88 2.65
N TYR A 212 -19.11 -0.43 1.80
CA TYR A 212 -19.98 0.69 2.15
C TYR A 212 -20.83 0.37 3.36
N ARG A 213 -21.43 -0.83 3.41
CA ARG A 213 -22.19 -1.29 4.58
C ARG A 213 -21.30 -1.39 5.81
N VAL A 214 -20.06 -1.85 5.67
CA VAL A 214 -19.10 -1.93 6.77
C VAL A 214 -18.72 -0.54 7.27
N GLN A 215 -18.43 0.41 6.38
CA GLN A 215 -18.13 1.81 6.74
C GLN A 215 -19.35 2.51 7.35
N GLU A 216 -20.53 2.33 6.78
CA GLU A 216 -21.80 2.83 7.32
C GLU A 216 -22.07 2.25 8.71
N ASN A 217 -21.84 0.94 8.90
CA ASN A 217 -21.98 0.27 10.18
C ASN A 217 -20.93 0.76 11.20
N TYR A 218 -19.67 0.92 10.80
CA TYR A 218 -18.63 1.54 11.63
C TYR A 218 -19.02 2.97 12.00
N TYR A 219 -19.57 3.73 11.05
CA TYR A 219 -20.05 5.06 11.31
C TYR A 219 -21.18 5.03 12.35
N ALA A 220 -22.26 4.31 12.09
CA ALA A 220 -23.45 4.27 12.94
C ALA A 220 -23.15 3.73 14.35
N ASN A 221 -22.32 2.70 14.47
CA ASN A 221 -22.13 1.97 15.72
C ASN A 221 -20.83 2.27 16.47
N ALA A 222 -19.82 2.85 15.81
CA ALA A 222 -18.54 3.17 16.45
C ALA A 222 -18.20 4.68 16.38
N ILE A 223 -18.39 5.34 15.25
CA ILE A 223 -17.92 6.72 15.05
C ILE A 223 -18.95 7.76 15.51
N ALA A 224 -20.20 7.68 15.04
CA ALA A 224 -21.28 8.60 15.41
C ALA A 224 -21.56 8.62 16.93
N PRO A 225 -21.56 7.47 17.65
CA PRO A 225 -21.69 7.48 19.09
C PRO A 225 -20.54 8.20 19.79
N LEU A 226 -19.30 8.15 19.28
CA LEU A 226 -18.21 8.95 19.83
C LEU A 226 -18.57 10.42 19.78
N PHE A 227 -19.06 10.93 18.64
CA PHE A 227 -19.39 12.34 18.45
C PHE A 227 -20.68 12.82 19.14
N ASN A 228 -21.60 11.92 19.46
CA ASN A 228 -22.80 12.22 20.25
C ASN A 228 -22.56 12.09 21.76
N ASN A 229 -21.63 11.22 22.17
CA ASN A 229 -21.29 10.96 23.58
C ASN A 229 -19.90 11.50 23.97
N GLN A 230 -19.31 12.43 23.19
CA GLN A 230 -17.99 12.96 23.51
C GLN A 230 -17.99 13.50 24.94
N ILE A 231 -17.18 12.86 25.79
CA ILE A 231 -17.00 13.27 27.16
C ILE A 231 -16.49 14.72 27.12
N PRO A 232 -17.13 15.67 27.83
CA PRO A 232 -16.75 17.09 27.83
C PRO A 232 -15.29 17.37 28.24
N LYS A 233 -14.52 16.36 28.66
CA LYS A 233 -13.17 16.49 29.21
C LYS A 233 -12.05 16.55 28.17
N VAL A 234 -12.26 16.13 26.92
CA VAL A 234 -11.12 15.96 25.99
C VAL A 234 -10.83 17.23 25.18
N VAL A 235 -11.84 17.94 24.67
CA VAL A 235 -11.65 19.28 24.07
C VAL A 235 -12.98 20.04 24.13
N THR A 236 -13.08 21.07 24.98
CA THR A 236 -14.21 22.02 24.93
C THR A 236 -13.90 23.11 23.90
N GLY A 237 -14.82 23.40 22.99
CA GLY A 237 -14.75 24.57 22.10
C GLY A 237 -14.03 24.41 20.75
N SER A 238 -13.45 23.24 20.43
CA SER A 238 -12.90 22.96 19.09
C SER A 238 -13.91 22.22 18.20
N PRO A 239 -13.84 22.39 16.86
CA PRO A 239 -14.64 21.58 15.95
C PRO A 239 -14.34 20.09 16.13
N LYS A 240 -15.36 19.25 15.94
CA LYS A 240 -15.21 17.79 15.96
C LYS A 240 -14.32 17.39 14.78
N LYS A 241 -13.31 16.56 15.02
CA LYS A 241 -12.37 16.10 13.99
C LYS A 241 -12.36 14.58 13.89
N TYR A 242 -12.24 14.05 12.67
CA TYR A 242 -12.09 12.62 12.42
C TYR A 242 -10.97 12.36 11.41
N PHE A 243 -9.98 11.56 11.80
CA PHE A 243 -8.91 11.11 10.91
C PHE A 243 -9.36 9.81 10.23
N MET A 244 -9.54 9.82 8.91
CA MET A 244 -10.09 8.70 8.13
C MET A 244 -9.07 7.60 7.75
N TYR A 245 -7.76 7.85 7.89
CA TYR A 245 -6.70 6.86 7.63
C TYR A 245 -6.73 6.18 6.24
N TYR A 246 -7.03 6.90 5.17
CA TYR A 246 -6.89 6.34 3.81
C TYR A 246 -5.43 6.37 3.33
N ASP A 247 -4.56 5.55 3.95
CA ASP A 247 -3.15 5.32 3.56
C ASP A 247 -2.90 3.95 2.92
N GLU A 248 -1.88 3.87 2.05
CA GLU A 248 -1.26 2.63 1.56
C GLU A 248 -2.24 1.49 1.22
N ILE A 249 -3.16 1.72 0.27
CA ILE A 249 -4.17 0.72 -0.18
C ILE A 249 -3.66 0.03 -1.45
N PRO A 250 -3.02 -1.15 -1.35
CA PRO A 250 -2.29 -1.73 -2.48
C PRO A 250 -3.17 -2.53 -3.46
N VAL A 251 -4.44 -2.77 -3.14
CA VAL A 251 -5.39 -3.54 -3.98
C VAL A 251 -6.74 -2.83 -4.00
N LEU A 252 -7.18 -2.33 -5.15
CA LEU A 252 -8.48 -1.64 -5.31
C LEU A 252 -8.96 -1.62 -6.77
N ASN A 253 -10.25 -1.31 -6.98
CA ASN A 253 -10.92 -1.09 -8.28
C ASN A 253 -11.04 -2.32 -9.20
N TRP A 254 -11.17 -3.53 -8.65
CA TRP A 254 -11.24 -4.77 -9.44
C TRP A 254 -12.66 -5.20 -9.85
N GLU A 255 -13.69 -4.61 -9.25
CA GLU A 255 -15.11 -4.95 -9.45
C GLU A 255 -15.71 -4.26 -10.68
N GLN A 256 -14.95 -4.19 -11.77
CA GLN A 256 -15.35 -3.45 -12.97
C GLN A 256 -16.58 -4.04 -13.68
N ASN A 257 -16.87 -5.33 -13.44
CA ASN A 257 -18.01 -6.02 -14.02
C ASN A 257 -19.32 -5.78 -13.27
N ASP A 258 -19.25 -5.19 -12.07
CA ASP A 258 -20.44 -4.75 -11.36
C ASP A 258 -20.71 -3.28 -11.71
N ALA A 259 -21.83 -3.02 -12.36
CA ALA A 259 -22.23 -1.68 -12.81
C ALA A 259 -22.29 -0.65 -11.66
N ARG A 260 -22.48 -1.09 -10.42
CA ARG A 260 -22.48 -0.22 -9.22
C ARG A 260 -21.09 0.25 -8.81
N CYS A 261 -20.06 -0.45 -9.27
CA CYS A 261 -18.66 -0.22 -8.89
C CYS A 261 -17.81 0.25 -10.08
N SER A 262 -18.31 0.08 -11.30
CA SER A 262 -17.62 0.42 -12.54
C SER A 262 -17.22 1.89 -12.57
N ARG A 263 -15.92 2.15 -12.44
CA ARG A 263 -15.31 3.49 -12.40
C ARG A 263 -14.07 3.49 -13.28
N ARG A 264 -13.97 4.52 -14.12
CA ARG A 264 -12.99 4.59 -15.21
C ARG A 264 -11.55 4.64 -14.72
N SER A 265 -11.29 5.34 -13.61
CA SER A 265 -9.99 5.29 -12.94
C SER A 265 -10.12 4.79 -11.49
N ALA A 266 -9.01 4.27 -10.97
CA ALA A 266 -8.88 3.89 -9.57
C ALA A 266 -8.94 5.12 -8.65
N GLY A 267 -8.54 6.31 -9.14
CA GLY A 267 -8.71 7.58 -8.45
C GLY A 267 -10.18 7.94 -8.25
N ASP A 268 -11.02 7.79 -9.29
CA ASP A 268 -12.48 7.99 -9.17
C ASP A 268 -13.08 7.01 -8.14
N TYR A 269 -12.57 5.78 -8.09
CA TYR A 269 -12.99 4.76 -7.13
C TYR A 269 -12.61 5.09 -5.69
N LEU A 270 -11.37 5.52 -5.46
CA LEU A 270 -10.90 6.00 -4.16
C LEU A 270 -11.69 7.23 -3.70
N GLY A 271 -11.92 8.20 -4.60
CA GLY A 271 -12.74 9.38 -4.37
C GLY A 271 -14.12 9.03 -3.84
N HIS A 272 -14.83 8.20 -4.60
CA HIS A 272 -16.16 7.71 -4.22
C HIS A 272 -16.16 7.05 -2.85
N MET A 273 -15.18 6.17 -2.58
CA MET A 273 -15.01 5.50 -1.29
C MET A 273 -14.90 6.51 -0.14
N VAL A 274 -14.05 7.52 -0.30
CA VAL A 274 -13.81 8.53 0.73
C VAL A 274 -15.02 9.43 0.91
N ARG A 275 -15.64 9.91 -0.18
CA ARG A 275 -16.87 10.72 -0.15
C ARG A 275 -18.01 10.02 0.57
N GLY A 276 -18.10 8.69 0.46
CA GLY A 276 -19.03 7.85 1.21
C GLY A 276 -18.96 8.04 2.73
N VAL A 277 -17.75 8.22 3.26
CA VAL A 277 -17.51 8.47 4.69
C VAL A 277 -17.59 9.96 5.02
N GLN A 278 -17.13 10.83 4.13
CA GLN A 278 -17.13 12.28 4.34
C GLN A 278 -18.55 12.86 4.42
N ASN A 279 -19.44 12.46 3.52
CA ASN A 279 -20.79 13.02 3.44
C ASN A 279 -21.58 12.92 4.77
N PRO A 280 -21.65 11.75 5.46
CA PRO A 280 -22.32 11.68 6.76
C PRO A 280 -21.57 12.40 7.90
N LEU A 281 -20.25 12.55 7.82
CA LEU A 281 -19.45 13.32 8.80
C LEU A 281 -19.67 14.83 8.64
N GLU A 282 -19.72 15.31 7.40
CA GLU A 282 -20.01 16.71 7.04
C GLU A 282 -21.38 17.13 7.56
N ASN A 283 -22.41 16.32 7.32
CA ASN A 283 -23.77 16.53 7.85
C ASN A 283 -23.81 16.60 9.40
N ALA A 284 -22.83 15.98 10.08
CA ALA A 284 -22.69 16.01 11.53
C ALA A 284 -21.77 17.14 12.04
N GLY A 285 -21.28 18.02 11.13
CA GLY A 285 -20.35 19.10 11.47
C GLY A 285 -18.97 18.62 11.90
N VAL A 286 -18.51 17.48 11.38
CA VAL A 286 -17.20 16.89 11.68
C VAL A 286 -16.22 17.21 10.56
N GLU A 287 -15.13 17.87 10.90
CA GLU A 287 -13.99 18.09 10.00
C GLU A 287 -13.23 16.78 9.79
N THR A 288 -12.85 16.49 8.55
CA THR A 288 -12.15 15.25 8.20
C THR A 288 -10.69 15.48 7.89
N LEU A 289 -9.83 14.56 8.32
CA LEU A 289 -8.41 14.52 7.99
C LEU A 289 -8.06 13.21 7.29
N THR A 290 -7.10 13.23 6.37
CA THR A 290 -6.59 12.02 5.72
C THR A 290 -5.10 12.12 5.40
N TRP A 291 -4.42 10.98 5.34
CA TRP A 291 -3.06 10.90 4.81
C TRP A 291 -3.04 11.28 3.33
N ASN A 292 -1.97 11.92 2.87
CA ASN A 292 -1.87 12.46 1.52
C ASN A 292 -1.52 11.43 0.45
N ASP A 293 -0.87 10.33 0.81
CA ASP A 293 -0.12 9.47 -0.12
C ASP A 293 -0.99 8.86 -1.23
N MET A 294 -2.20 8.42 -0.89
CA MET A 294 -3.16 7.86 -1.84
C MET A 294 -3.76 8.90 -2.80
N PHE A 295 -3.53 10.21 -2.54
CA PHE A 295 -4.01 11.34 -3.35
C PHE A 295 -2.87 12.16 -3.97
N ASP A 296 -1.60 11.86 -3.65
CA ASP A 296 -0.43 12.62 -4.06
C ASP A 296 0.35 11.95 -5.21
N PRO A 297 0.51 12.61 -6.37
CA PRO A 297 1.27 12.07 -7.50
C PRO A 297 2.77 11.92 -7.23
N ASN A 298 3.30 12.53 -6.17
CA ASN A 298 4.68 12.36 -5.71
C ASN A 298 4.84 11.15 -4.76
N MET A 299 3.74 10.46 -4.45
CA MET A 299 3.65 9.29 -3.59
C MET A 299 2.88 8.13 -4.28
N ASN A 300 1.75 7.68 -3.71
CA ASN A 300 1.04 6.49 -4.14
C ASN A 300 0.00 6.78 -5.23
N ALA A 301 -0.42 8.04 -5.43
CA ALA A 301 -1.44 8.40 -6.43
C ALA A 301 -0.86 8.46 -7.86
N ILE A 302 -0.42 7.31 -8.37
CA ILE A 302 0.27 7.19 -9.65
C ILE A 302 -0.51 6.33 -10.65
N ALA A 303 0.00 6.23 -11.87
CA ALA A 303 -0.60 5.41 -12.93
C ALA A 303 -0.68 3.91 -12.58
N ARG A 304 0.28 3.42 -11.80
CA ARG A 304 0.39 2.00 -11.39
C ARG A 304 0.94 1.92 -9.97
N TYR A 305 0.08 1.59 -9.03
CA TYR A 305 0.43 1.37 -7.63
C TYR A 305 0.04 -0.06 -7.26
N TYR A 306 1.01 -0.90 -6.89
CA TYR A 306 0.79 -2.33 -6.57
C TYR A 306 -0.21 -3.03 -7.52
N GLN A 307 -1.29 -3.57 -6.96
CA GLN A 307 -2.39 -4.26 -7.64
C GLN A 307 -3.61 -3.35 -7.73
N VAL A 308 -3.43 -2.03 -7.79
CA VAL A 308 -4.52 -1.11 -8.09
C VAL A 308 -4.89 -1.24 -9.57
N ASN A 309 -6.15 -1.55 -9.84
CA ASN A 309 -6.63 -1.72 -11.21
C ASN A 309 -6.94 -0.36 -11.85
N GLY A 310 -5.93 0.21 -12.51
CA GLY A 310 -6.03 1.50 -13.18
C GLY A 310 -5.24 2.59 -12.47
N SER A 311 -5.33 3.83 -12.97
CA SER A 311 -4.59 4.95 -12.40
C SER A 311 -5.30 5.50 -11.16
N LEU A 312 -4.55 5.77 -10.10
CA LEU A 312 -5.02 6.57 -8.96
C LEU A 312 -5.13 8.06 -9.28
N LEU A 313 -4.65 8.48 -10.45
CA LEU A 313 -4.97 9.78 -11.01
C LEU A 313 -6.37 9.72 -11.64
N LYS A 314 -7.09 10.85 -11.56
CA LYS A 314 -8.39 10.97 -12.23
C LYS A 314 -8.27 10.87 -13.75
N THR A 315 -9.33 10.46 -14.42
CA THR A 315 -9.36 10.46 -15.89
C THR A 315 -9.10 11.87 -16.43
N GLY A 316 -8.03 12.05 -17.21
CA GLY A 316 -7.64 13.34 -17.79
C GLY A 316 -6.77 14.22 -16.90
N ALA A 317 -6.50 13.78 -15.67
CA ALA A 317 -5.50 14.39 -14.79
C ALA A 317 -4.11 14.28 -15.42
N THR A 318 -3.36 15.36 -15.39
CA THR A 318 -1.94 15.38 -15.79
C THR A 318 -1.09 15.33 -14.54
N THR A 319 0.08 14.68 -14.58
CA THR A 319 1.08 14.73 -13.48
C THR A 319 1.59 16.16 -13.23
N SER A 320 1.28 17.09 -14.12
CA SER A 320 1.52 18.52 -13.97
C SER A 320 0.33 19.21 -13.32
N PHE A 321 0.65 20.00 -12.29
CA PHE A 321 -0.13 21.10 -11.74
C PHE A 321 -1.13 21.67 -12.76
N LYS A 322 -2.41 21.36 -12.57
CA LYS A 322 -3.49 22.22 -13.06
C LYS A 322 -4.15 22.81 -11.82
N SER A 323 -4.30 24.13 -11.81
CA SER A 323 -5.03 24.85 -10.78
C SER A 323 -6.44 24.25 -10.63
N GLY A 324 -6.89 24.04 -9.39
CA GLY A 324 -8.20 23.51 -9.07
C GLY A 324 -8.14 22.05 -8.62
N ASN A 325 -8.88 21.74 -7.56
CA ASN A 325 -9.20 20.41 -6.99
C ASN A 325 -9.75 19.36 -7.99
N ALA A 326 -9.65 19.57 -9.31
CA ALA A 326 -10.27 18.73 -10.34
C ALA A 326 -9.82 17.25 -10.29
N ASP A 327 -8.58 17.02 -9.86
CA ASP A 327 -7.94 15.69 -9.86
C ASP A 327 -8.08 14.93 -8.54
N ILE A 328 -8.64 15.56 -7.49
CA ILE A 328 -8.79 14.97 -6.14
C ILE A 328 -10.26 15.04 -5.74
N ASP A 329 -10.89 13.90 -5.57
CA ASP A 329 -12.29 13.81 -5.12
C ASP A 329 -12.35 13.71 -3.59
N LEU A 330 -11.99 14.81 -2.94
CA LEU A 330 -12.10 15.04 -1.49
C LEU A 330 -12.97 16.27 -1.23
N HIS A 331 -13.60 16.33 -0.06
CA HIS A 331 -14.25 17.57 0.39
C HIS A 331 -13.21 18.72 0.46
N PRO A 332 -13.48 19.95 -0.05
CA PRO A 332 -12.48 21.04 -0.09
C PRO A 332 -11.87 21.43 1.26
N ASP A 333 -12.61 21.20 2.35
CA ASP A 333 -12.16 21.47 3.72
C ASP A 333 -11.48 20.26 4.39
N THR A 334 -11.19 19.19 3.64
CA THR A 334 -10.44 18.05 4.17
C THR A 334 -9.01 18.48 4.51
N VAL A 335 -8.57 18.23 5.73
CA VAL A 335 -7.18 18.49 6.11
C VAL A 335 -6.29 17.36 5.58
N ILE A 336 -5.31 17.72 4.78
CA ILE A 336 -4.31 16.80 4.25
C ILE A 336 -3.17 16.66 5.26
N VAL A 337 -2.98 15.45 5.77
CA VAL A 337 -1.87 15.11 6.66
C VAL A 337 -0.71 14.62 5.80
N ASN A 338 0.25 15.51 5.56
CA ASN A 338 1.29 15.34 4.55
C ASN A 338 2.55 14.72 5.13
N TRP A 339 2.89 13.50 4.73
CA TRP A 339 4.09 12.78 5.18
C TRP A 339 5.11 12.53 4.06
N THR A 340 4.97 13.24 2.93
CA THR A 340 5.81 13.07 1.73
C THR A 340 7.31 13.07 2.03
N GLY A 341 8.03 12.19 1.35
CA GLY A 341 9.48 12.03 1.51
C GLY A 341 9.89 11.19 2.71
N GLY A 342 8.97 10.79 3.59
CA GLY A 342 9.22 9.85 4.68
C GLY A 342 10.45 10.23 5.52
N GLU A 343 11.32 9.25 5.79
CA GLU A 343 12.61 9.47 6.47
C GLU A 343 13.73 10.00 5.56
N GLU A 344 13.53 10.07 4.24
CA GLU A 344 14.60 10.39 3.31
C GLU A 344 15.01 11.87 3.38
N LEU A 345 16.31 12.11 3.40
CA LEU A 345 16.91 13.46 3.44
C LEU A 345 17.54 13.86 2.10
N THR A 346 17.33 13.07 1.04
CA THR A 346 17.89 13.30 -0.29
C THR A 346 17.26 14.52 -0.97
N GLU A 347 17.96 15.11 -1.95
CA GLU A 347 17.41 16.21 -2.76
C GLU A 347 16.13 15.80 -3.50
N ALA A 348 16.05 14.55 -3.94
CA ALA A 348 14.85 13.99 -4.55
C ALA A 348 13.67 13.99 -3.55
N ALA A 349 13.89 13.60 -2.29
CA ALA A 349 12.87 13.65 -1.25
C ALA A 349 12.47 15.10 -0.91
N GLN A 350 13.40 16.06 -0.91
CA GLN A 350 13.07 17.48 -0.72
C GLN A 350 12.21 18.03 -1.86
N THR A 351 12.53 17.66 -3.10
CA THR A 351 11.72 18.01 -4.27
C THR A 351 10.31 17.45 -4.11
N LYS A 352 10.16 16.17 -3.76
CA LYS A 352 8.84 15.56 -3.51
C LYS A 352 8.04 16.32 -2.44
N ARG A 353 8.65 16.67 -1.30
CA ARG A 353 8.00 17.45 -0.24
C ARG A 353 7.48 18.79 -0.76
N ARG A 354 8.31 19.54 -1.49
CA ARG A 354 7.92 20.84 -2.07
C ARG A 354 6.76 20.70 -3.07
N GLU A 355 6.87 19.76 -4.01
CA GLU A 355 5.83 19.56 -5.03
C GLU A 355 4.51 19.09 -4.41
N SER A 356 4.57 18.25 -3.37
CA SER A 356 3.40 17.82 -2.60
C SER A 356 2.69 18.98 -1.90
N LEU A 357 3.44 19.84 -1.18
CA LEU A 357 2.87 21.03 -0.53
C LEU A 357 2.13 21.93 -1.52
N LEU A 358 2.72 22.14 -2.71
CA LEU A 358 2.15 22.95 -3.78
C LEU A 358 0.93 22.28 -4.45
N TYR A 359 0.94 20.97 -4.56
CA TYR A 359 -0.17 20.19 -5.11
C TYR A 359 -1.43 20.32 -4.23
N PHE A 360 -1.28 20.24 -2.91
CA PHE A 360 -2.39 20.39 -1.96
C PHE A 360 -2.62 21.82 -1.45
N ARG A 361 -2.03 22.86 -2.06
CA ARG A 361 -2.08 24.25 -1.53
C ARG A 361 -3.48 24.82 -1.30
N GLU A 362 -4.49 24.30 -1.99
CA GLU A 362 -5.89 24.73 -1.87
C GLU A 362 -6.63 24.04 -0.70
N TYR A 363 -6.07 22.95 -0.17
CA TYR A 363 -6.56 22.23 1.02
C TYR A 363 -5.80 22.69 2.28
N PRO A 364 -6.45 22.70 3.45
CA PRO A 364 -5.73 22.79 4.72
C PRO A 364 -4.74 21.62 4.87
N GLN A 365 -3.55 21.88 5.41
CA GLN A 365 -2.51 20.86 5.54
C GLN A 365 -1.90 20.84 6.95
N VAL A 366 -1.64 19.63 7.44
CA VAL A 366 -0.76 19.38 8.58
C VAL A 366 0.47 18.63 8.09
N ILE A 367 1.65 19.19 8.30
CA ILE A 367 2.91 18.52 7.95
C ILE A 367 3.19 17.45 9.02
N ALA A 368 3.26 16.19 8.61
CA ALA A 368 3.65 15.08 9.47
C ALA A 368 5.15 14.83 9.37
N LEU A 369 5.86 15.09 10.47
CA LEU A 369 7.26 14.68 10.60
C LEU A 369 7.34 13.15 10.63
N TYR A 370 8.51 12.58 10.32
CA TYR A 370 8.66 11.12 10.31
C TYR A 370 9.06 10.57 11.69
N TYR A 371 8.49 9.42 12.01
CA TYR A 371 8.57 8.76 13.31
C TYR A 371 10.01 8.60 13.81
N GLU A 372 10.32 9.17 14.99
CA GLU A 372 11.65 9.09 15.61
C GLU A 372 12.81 9.53 14.69
N LYS A 373 12.53 10.38 13.69
CA LYS A 373 13.55 10.94 12.78
C LYS A 373 13.54 12.46 12.86
N LYS A 374 14.07 12.99 13.97
CA LYS A 374 14.13 14.44 14.22
C LYS A 374 14.74 15.25 13.06
N ASP A 375 15.69 14.67 12.33
CA ASP A 375 16.37 15.33 11.21
C ASP A 375 15.43 15.68 10.05
N THR A 376 14.27 14.99 9.95
CA THR A 376 13.21 15.33 8.99
C THR A 376 12.56 16.68 9.28
N THR A 377 12.70 17.23 10.50
CA THR A 377 12.21 18.57 10.85
C THR A 377 12.89 19.63 9.98
N THR A 378 14.22 19.61 9.88
CA THR A 378 14.97 20.56 9.04
C THR A 378 14.56 20.43 7.57
N ALA A 379 14.43 19.18 7.09
CA ALA A 379 14.00 18.89 5.73
C ALA A 379 12.63 19.54 5.43
N TRP A 380 11.65 19.35 6.30
CA TRP A 380 10.31 19.91 6.14
C TRP A 380 10.28 21.44 6.20
N LEU A 381 11.02 22.07 7.12
CA LEU A 381 11.09 23.54 7.21
C LEU A 381 11.73 24.16 5.95
N ASN A 382 12.75 23.48 5.40
CA ASN A 382 13.38 23.90 4.14
C ASN A 382 12.43 23.73 2.96
N ALA A 383 11.75 22.59 2.86
CA ALA A 383 10.76 22.34 1.81
C ALA A 383 9.58 23.32 1.87
N LEU A 384 9.12 23.68 3.08
CA LEU A 384 8.08 24.67 3.29
C LEU A 384 8.50 26.06 2.80
N THR A 385 9.74 26.47 3.10
CA THR A 385 10.31 27.72 2.58
C THR A 385 10.36 27.72 1.07
N ALA A 386 10.88 26.64 0.47
CA ALA A 386 10.95 26.50 -0.98
C ALA A 386 9.55 26.49 -1.63
N ALA A 387 8.55 25.91 -0.97
CA ALA A 387 7.17 25.90 -1.44
C ALA A 387 6.55 27.31 -1.40
N TYR A 388 6.72 28.08 -0.31
CA TYR A 388 6.26 29.47 -0.25
C TYR A 388 6.91 30.35 -1.33
N GLU A 389 8.22 30.22 -1.55
CA GLU A 389 8.89 30.99 -2.60
C GLU A 389 8.41 30.59 -4.00
N LYS A 390 8.22 29.29 -4.24
CA LYS A 390 7.72 28.80 -5.53
C LYS A 390 6.28 29.25 -5.77
N GLU A 391 5.42 29.23 -4.76
CA GLU A 391 4.02 29.63 -4.86
C GLU A 391 3.87 31.07 -5.36
N LYS A 392 4.71 31.99 -4.90
CA LYS A 392 4.70 33.41 -5.34
C LYS A 392 4.92 33.57 -6.85
N THR A 393 5.53 32.58 -7.50
CA THR A 393 5.79 32.60 -8.95
C THR A 393 4.65 32.03 -9.79
N LEU A 394 3.62 31.47 -9.15
CA LEU A 394 2.48 30.87 -9.85
C LEU A 394 1.49 31.95 -10.27
N GLY A 395 0.92 31.83 -11.49
CA GLY A 395 0.00 32.81 -12.07
C GLY A 395 -1.33 32.98 -11.32
N THR A 396 -1.62 32.11 -10.35
CA THR A 396 -2.78 32.17 -9.45
C THR A 396 -2.36 31.80 -8.02
N PRO A 397 -1.75 32.73 -7.25
CA PRO A 397 -1.35 32.46 -5.87
C PRO A 397 -2.60 32.26 -5.00
N THR A 398 -2.69 31.12 -4.32
CA THR A 398 -3.82 30.78 -3.42
C THR A 398 -3.45 30.89 -1.94
N SER A 399 -2.16 31.08 -1.64
CA SER A 399 -1.52 30.92 -0.33
C SER A 399 -1.59 29.48 0.19
N LEU A 400 -0.44 28.88 0.48
CA LEU A 400 -0.35 27.58 1.16
C LEU A 400 -1.14 27.63 2.49
N LYS A 401 -2.17 26.79 2.59
CA LYS A 401 -2.98 26.65 3.81
C LYS A 401 -2.36 25.65 4.78
N ILE A 402 -1.30 26.06 5.47
CA ILE A 402 -0.67 25.22 6.51
C ILE A 402 -1.33 25.50 7.86
N ASP A 403 -1.91 24.47 8.47
CA ASP A 403 -2.57 24.53 9.78
C ASP A 403 -1.64 24.14 10.93
N GLY A 404 -0.65 23.28 10.66
CA GLY A 404 0.26 22.83 11.71
C GLY A 404 1.39 21.93 11.25
N ILE A 405 2.30 21.66 12.18
CA ILE A 405 3.33 20.63 12.08
C ILE A 405 3.10 19.63 13.21
N MET A 406 3.03 18.34 12.86
CA MET A 406 2.77 17.23 13.77
C MET A 406 4.05 16.42 13.99
N TYR A 407 4.40 16.20 15.26
CA TYR A 407 5.37 15.19 15.65
C TYR A 407 4.70 13.81 15.66
N THR A 408 5.34 12.82 15.08
CA THR A 408 4.81 11.44 15.01
C THR A 408 5.74 10.48 15.75
N THR A 409 5.16 9.42 16.31
CA THR A 409 5.90 8.34 16.98
C THR A 409 5.19 6.99 16.80
N TRP A 410 5.95 5.91 16.62
CA TRP A 410 5.43 4.54 16.56
C TRP A 410 5.24 3.91 17.93
N PHE A 411 6.07 4.28 18.91
CA PHE A 411 6.18 3.59 20.21
C PHE A 411 5.87 4.49 21.40
N ASN A 412 5.09 5.57 21.19
CA ASN A 412 4.90 6.61 22.20
C ASN A 412 6.25 7.16 22.73
N ASN A 413 7.25 7.21 21.86
CA ASN A 413 8.55 7.78 22.16
C ASN A 413 8.53 9.28 21.88
N TYR A 414 8.48 10.07 22.93
CA TYR A 414 8.47 11.53 22.86
C TYR A 414 9.83 12.16 23.18
N GLY A 415 10.92 11.37 23.21
CA GLY A 415 12.24 11.85 23.63
C GLY A 415 12.78 13.02 22.80
N ASP A 416 12.45 13.07 21.50
CA ASP A 416 12.86 14.17 20.61
C ASP A 416 11.85 15.33 20.56
N LEU A 417 10.65 15.19 21.15
CA LEU A 417 9.57 16.17 21.00
C LEU A 417 9.99 17.58 21.43
N ALA A 418 10.73 17.71 22.53
CA ALA A 418 11.21 18.99 23.02
C ALA A 418 12.20 19.65 22.04
N ALA A 419 13.12 18.88 21.47
CA ALA A 419 14.10 19.38 20.51
C ALA A 419 13.43 19.80 19.18
N VAL A 420 12.47 19.00 18.70
CA VAL A 420 11.67 19.32 17.51
C VAL A 420 10.83 20.58 17.74
N ALA A 421 10.14 20.68 18.87
CA ALA A 421 9.34 21.84 19.22
C ALA A 421 10.19 23.12 19.26
N GLU A 422 11.35 23.05 19.89
CA GLU A 422 12.29 24.17 19.98
C GLU A 422 12.80 24.60 18.59
N GLN A 423 13.13 23.64 17.74
CA GLN A 423 13.57 23.91 16.38
C GLN A 423 12.48 24.63 15.57
N ILE A 424 11.23 24.19 15.65
CA ILE A 424 10.11 24.82 14.94
C ILE A 424 9.84 26.22 15.50
N ARG A 425 9.84 26.41 16.82
CA ARG A 425 9.62 27.71 17.49
C ARG A 425 10.69 28.75 17.15
N LYS A 426 11.93 28.32 16.87
CA LYS A 426 13.02 29.19 16.42
C LYS A 426 12.99 29.50 14.92
N SER A 427 12.17 28.78 14.15
CA SER A 427 12.03 29.03 12.71
C SER A 427 10.99 30.11 12.41
N PRO A 428 10.94 30.64 11.17
CA PRO A 428 9.83 31.51 10.71
C PRO A 428 8.44 30.86 10.81
N TYR A 429 8.37 29.55 11.07
CA TYR A 429 7.16 28.74 11.11
C TYR A 429 6.65 28.44 12.52
N ALA A 430 7.14 29.17 13.53
CA ALA A 430 6.72 29.03 14.93
C ALA A 430 5.19 29.06 15.13
N LYS A 431 4.46 29.81 14.27
CA LYS A 431 2.99 29.89 14.28
C LYS A 431 2.28 28.57 13.98
N TYR A 432 2.95 27.60 13.36
CA TYR A 432 2.39 26.28 13.03
C TYR A 432 2.66 25.22 14.11
N TRP A 433 3.22 25.63 15.24
CA TRP A 433 3.40 24.77 16.40
C TRP A 433 2.52 25.23 17.56
N PRO A 434 1.95 24.32 18.37
CA PRO A 434 1.19 24.71 19.54
C PRO A 434 1.99 25.61 20.48
N LYS A 435 1.37 26.73 20.87
CA LYS A 435 1.84 27.53 22.00
C LYS A 435 1.61 26.72 23.27
N ALA A 436 2.54 26.81 24.23
CA ALA A 436 2.26 26.27 25.56
C ALA A 436 1.00 26.96 26.08
N GLN A 437 -0.01 26.18 26.50
CA GLN A 437 -1.08 26.72 27.32
C GLN A 437 -0.43 27.19 28.62
N GLN A 438 -0.58 28.48 28.93
CA GLN A 438 -0.14 29.06 30.20
C GLN A 438 -1.06 28.62 31.33
#